data_AF-A0A5W3NEH4-F1
#
_entry.id   AF-A0A5W3NEH4-F1
#
_cell.length_a   1.000
_cell.length_b   1.000
_cell.length_c   1.000
_cell.angle_alpha   90.00
_cell.angle_beta   90.00
_cell.angle_gamma   90.00
#
_symmetry.space_group_name_H-M   'P 1'
#
loop_
_entity.id
_entity.type
_entity.pdbx_description
1 polymer ?
#
loop_
_entity_poly.entity_id
_entity_poly.type
_entity_poly.pdbx_seq_one_letter_code
_entity_poly.pdbx_strand_id
1 'polypeptide(L)' 'MSNTQTIAPTHKCSFCDKTNLEVKHIIAGPGVSICNECVLLCVEIMIKGHGEERKDESGA' A
#
# COMPACT_ATOMS: atom_id res chain seq x y z
N MET A 1 -29.50 -0.77 -21.56
CA MET A 1 -28.12 -1.25 -21.77
C MET A 1 -27.42 -1.16 -20.44
N SER A 2 -27.10 -2.34 -19.91
CA SER A 2 -26.60 -2.62 -18.58
C SER A 2 -25.33 -1.84 -18.28
N ASN A 3 -25.23 -1.32 -17.05
CA ASN A 3 -24.14 -1.62 -16.10
C ASN A 3 -24.17 -0.57 -14.97
N THR A 4 -25.20 -0.63 -14.14
CA THR A 4 -25.06 -0.28 -12.72
C THR A 4 -23.97 -1.17 -12.19
N GLN A 5 -22.75 -0.64 -12.14
CA GLN A 5 -21.56 -1.36 -11.71
C GLN A 5 -21.81 -1.86 -10.29
N THR A 6 -22.11 -3.15 -10.21
CA THR A 6 -22.24 -3.94 -9.00
C THR A 6 -21.04 -3.65 -8.09
N ILE A 7 -21.29 -2.96 -6.97
CA ILE A 7 -20.33 -2.83 -5.87
C ILE A 7 -20.28 -4.20 -5.18
N ALA A 8 -19.52 -5.13 -5.76
CA ALA A 8 -18.99 -6.33 -5.11
C ALA A 8 -17.98 -6.99 -6.06
N PRO A 9 -16.72 -6.60 -5.93
CA PRO A 9 -15.77 -7.48 -5.25
C PRO A 9 -15.30 -6.80 -3.98
N THR A 10 -15.16 -7.54 -2.88
CA THR A 10 -14.37 -7.11 -1.72
C THR A 10 -12.91 -6.99 -2.16
N HIS A 11 -12.56 -5.89 -2.82
CA HIS A 11 -11.19 -5.61 -3.23
C HIS A 11 -10.34 -5.59 -1.96
N LYS A 12 -9.39 -6.52 -1.90
CA LYS A 12 -8.44 -6.65 -0.79
C LYS A 12 -7.11 -6.07 -1.21
N CYS A 13 -6.42 -5.41 -0.30
CA CYS A 13 -5.04 -5.01 -0.54
C CYS A 13 -4.17 -6.27 -0.66
N SER A 14 -3.39 -6.41 -1.72
CA SER A 14 -2.45 -7.52 -1.91
C SER A 14 -1.30 -7.54 -0.90
N PHE A 15 -1.11 -6.46 -0.14
CA PHE A 15 0.00 -6.28 0.80
C PHE A 15 -0.40 -6.48 2.27
N CYS A 16 -1.64 -6.13 2.64
CA CYS A 16 -2.11 -6.20 4.02
C CYS A 16 -3.43 -6.95 4.20
N ASP A 17 -3.97 -7.51 3.11
CA ASP A 17 -5.25 -8.22 3.03
C ASP A 17 -6.51 -7.46 3.48
N LYS A 18 -6.36 -6.20 3.92
CA LYS A 18 -7.50 -5.33 4.27
C LYS A 18 -8.42 -5.10 3.09
N THR A 19 -9.72 -5.12 3.37
CA THR A 19 -10.78 -4.88 2.41
C THR A 19 -11.08 -3.39 2.24
N ASN A 20 -11.82 -3.02 1.20
CA ASN A 20 -12.28 -1.65 0.96
C ASN A 20 -13.17 -1.07 2.09
N LEU A 21 -13.65 -1.91 3.01
CA LEU A 21 -14.39 -1.49 4.21
C LEU A 21 -13.45 -1.03 5.35
N GLU A 22 -12.23 -1.56 5.38
CA GLU A 22 -11.26 -1.33 6.45
C GLU A 22 -10.29 -0.18 6.15
N VAL A 23 -10.21 0.23 4.88
CA VAL A 23 -9.29 1.26 4.42
C VAL A 23 -10.02 2.34 3.63
N LYS A 24 -9.52 3.56 3.73
CA LYS A 24 -10.16 4.73 3.12
C LYS A 24 -10.16 4.67 1.59
N HIS A 25 -9.08 4.16 1.00
CA HIS A 25 -8.94 4.04 -0.45
C HIS A 25 -8.16 2.78 -0.83
N ILE A 26 -8.61 2.11 -1.89
CA ILE A 26 -7.89 1.03 -2.58
C ILE A 26 -7.78 1.39 -4.04
N ILE A 27 -6.57 1.29 -4.57
CA ILE A 27 -6.24 1.43 -5.98
C ILE A 27 -6.15 0.02 -6.54
N ALA A 28 -7.06 -0.34 -7.45
CA ALA A 28 -7.09 -1.65 -8.11
C ALA A 28 -6.56 -1.54 -9.54
N GLY A 29 -5.54 -2.33 -9.86
CA GLY A 29 -5.01 -2.53 -11.21
C GLY A 29 -5.27 -3.95 -11.71
N PRO A 30 -4.86 -4.28 -12.94
CA PRO A 30 -4.96 -5.66 -13.46
C PRO A 30 -4.12 -6.62 -12.62
N GLY A 31 -4.79 -7.48 -11.82
CA GLY A 31 -4.15 -8.53 -11.03
C GLY A 31 -3.51 -8.10 -9.70
N VAL A 32 -3.57 -6.82 -9.33
CA VAL A 32 -3.00 -6.32 -8.07
C VAL A 32 -3.81 -5.16 -7.50
N SER A 33 -3.86 -5.04 -6.18
CA SER A 33 -4.52 -3.94 -5.48
C SER A 33 -3.71 -3.48 -4.28
N ILE A 34 -3.66 -2.17 -4.07
CA ILE A 34 -2.91 -1.55 -2.98
C ILE A 34 -3.78 -0.51 -2.26
N CYS A 35 -3.76 -0.50 -0.93
CA CYS A 35 -4.46 0.50 -0.13
C CYS A 35 -3.60 1.73 0.16
N ASN A 36 -4.23 2.83 0.57
CA ASN A 36 -3.55 4.08 0.89
C ASN A 36 -2.47 3.94 1.98
N GLU A 37 -2.68 3.09 2.99
CA GLU A 37 -1.71 2.87 4.07
C GLU A 37 -0.45 2.16 3.55
N CYS A 38 -0.64 1.11 2.73
CA CYS A 38 0.49 0.39 2.13
C CYS A 38 1.30 1.28 1.18
N VAL A 39 0.65 2.17 0.42
CA VAL A 39 1.36 3.15 -0.40
C VAL A 39 2.26 4.04 0.46
N LEU A 40 1.74 4.58 1.56
CA LEU A 40 2.51 5.44 2.46
C LEU A 40 3.70 4.69 3.09
N LEU A 41 3.48 3.45 3.54
CA LEU A 41 4.54 2.62 4.10
C LEU A 41 5.61 2.29 3.05
N CYS A 42 5.22 1.93 1.83
CA CYS A 42 6.16 1.70 0.74
C CYS A 42 6.99 2.96 0.43
N VAL A 43 6.34 4.13 0.38
CA VAL A 43 7.02 5.41 0.15
C VAL A 43 7.98 5.73 1.29
N GLU A 44 7.58 5.53 2.54
CA GLU A 44 8.43 5.72 3.71
C GLU A 44 9.68 4.85 3.64
N ILE A 45 9.52 3.55 3.33
CA ILE A 45 10.64 2.62 3.18
C ILE A 45 11.52 3.02 2.01
N MET A 46 10.95 3.44 0.87
CA MET A 46 11.73 3.86 -0.31
C MET A 46 12.53 5.15 -0.07
N ILE A 47 11.99 6.08 0.70
CA ILE A 47 12.66 7.35 1.02
C ILE A 47 13.71 7.13 2.10
N LYS A 48 13.40 6.36 3.15
CA LYS A 48 14.34 6.05 4.25
C LYS A 48 15.44 5.07 3.84
N GLY A 49 15.15 4.14 2.93
CA GLY A 49 16.06 3.08 2.48
C GLY A 49 17.23 3.52 1.61
N HIS A 50 17.36 4.82 1.31
CA HIS A 50 18.52 5.37 0.59
C HIS A 50 19.41 6.28 1.46
N GLY A 51 19.19 6.33 2.80
CA GLY A 51 19.83 7.32 3.67
C GLY A 51 20.34 6.85 5.02
N GLU A 52 20.25 5.56 5.37
CA GLU A 52 20.80 5.03 6.63
C GLU A 52 21.63 3.76 6.40
N GLU A 53 22.61 3.84 5.51
CA GLU A 53 23.84 3.05 5.62
C GLU A 53 24.93 3.97 6.16
N ARG A 54 25.50 3.61 7.32
CA ARG A 54 26.49 4.34 8.14
C ARG A 54 25.90 5.28 9.21
N LYS A 55 25.27 4.72 10.24
CA LYS A 55 25.66 5.15 11.60
C LYS A 55 26.99 4.46 11.86
N ASP A 56 28.08 5.22 11.77
CA ASP A 56 29.35 4.71 12.24
C ASP A 56 29.22 4.51 13.76
N GLU A 57 29.44 3.27 14.15
CA GLU A 57 29.70 2.93 15.53
C GLU A 57 31.19 3.24 15.77
N SER A 58 31.51 4.52 15.94
CA SER A 58 32.83 5.02 16.33
C SER A 58 32.65 6.48 16.75
N GLY A 59 33.07 6.98 17.91
CA GLY A 59 33.84 6.49 19.03
C GLY A 59 34.20 7.73 19.88
N ALA A 60 34.47 7.48 21.17
CA ALA A 60 34.95 8.41 22.22
C ALA A 60 33.91 9.39 22.84
#